data_AF-A0A7C6S1U8-F1
#
_entry.id   AF-A0A7C6S1U8-F1
#
_cell.length_a   1.000
_cell.length_b   1.000
_cell.length_c   1.000
_cell.angle_alpha   90.00
_cell.angle_beta   90.00
_cell.angle_gamma   90.00
#
_symmetry.space_group_name_H-M   'P 1'
#
loop_
_entity.id
_entity.type
_entity.pdbx_description
1 polymer ?
#
loop_
_entity_poly.entity_id
_entity_poly.type
_entity_poly.pdbx_seq_one_letter_code
_entity_poly.pdbx_strand_id
1 'polypeptide(L)' 'MKFEEGIYNDDGTKVDESLIPVPNLCVICKKHNTNNFMNNILCKLNRNDQRDDLDNFECHNFVKI' A
#
# COMPACT_ATOMS: atom_id res chain seq x y z
N MET A 1 4.19 -14.72 -23.59
CA MET A 1 4.72 -13.71 -22.66
C MET A 1 3.98 -13.90 -21.34
N LYS A 2 4.65 -14.31 -20.26
CA LYS A 2 4.06 -14.38 -18.92
C LYS A 2 4.19 -12.99 -18.31
N PHE A 3 3.09 -12.33 -18.02
CA PHE A 3 3.09 -11.15 -17.16
C PHE A 3 3.01 -11.67 -15.73
N GLU A 4 3.99 -11.33 -14.91
CA GLU A 4 3.88 -11.61 -13.48
C GLU A 4 2.88 -10.63 -12.87
N GLU A 5 1.94 -11.15 -12.09
CA GLU A 5 1.03 -10.31 -11.31
C GLU A 5 1.82 -9.57 -10.22
N GLY A 6 1.51 -8.29 -10.00
CA GLY A 6 2.17 -7.46 -8.99
C GLY A 6 1.99 -5.96 -9.20
N ILE A 7 2.48 -5.20 -8.22
CA ILE A 7 2.64 -3.74 -8.32
C ILE A 7 4.04 -3.48 -8.88
N TYR A 8 4.14 -2.49 -9.77
CA TYR A 8 5.38 -2.07 -10.39
C TYR A 8 5.60 -0.58 -10.15
N ASN A 9 6.85 -0.19 -9.93
CA ASN A 9 7.24 1.21 -9.95
C ASN A 9 7.20 1.76 -11.39
N ASP A 10 7.23 3.07 -11.53
CA ASP A 10 7.20 3.76 -12.84
C ASP A 10 8.42 3.42 -13.72
N ASP A 11 9.53 2.96 -13.12
CA ASP A 11 10.72 2.49 -13.83
C ASP A 11 10.61 1.02 -14.31
N GLY A 12 9.48 0.35 -14.05
CA GLY A 12 9.21 -1.03 -14.41
C GLY A 12 9.75 -2.07 -13.44
N THR A 13 10.40 -1.67 -12.34
CA THR A 13 10.82 -2.61 -11.29
C THR A 13 9.61 -3.12 -10.50
N LYS A 14 9.61 -4.41 -10.18
CA LYS A 14 8.55 -5.03 -9.37
C LYS A 14 8.71 -4.58 -7.91
N VAL A 15 7.61 -4.15 -7.31
CA VAL A 15 7.57 -3.76 -5.90
C VAL A 15 7.62 -5.00 -5.02
N ASP A 16 8.58 -5.04 -4.09
CA ASP A 16 8.57 -6.01 -2.99
C ASP A 16 7.72 -5.45 -1.84
N GLU A 17 6.46 -5.89 -1.81
CA GLU A 17 5.50 -5.46 -0.78
C GLU A 17 5.93 -5.81 0.65
N SER A 18 6.83 -6.79 0.83
CA SER A 18 7.30 -7.21 2.16
C SER A 18 8.27 -6.20 2.79
N LEU A 19 8.90 -5.35 1.97
CA LEU A 19 9.83 -4.31 2.41
C LEU A 19 9.14 -3.02 2.81
N ILE A 20 7.87 -2.86 2.45
CA ILE A 20 7.09 -1.65 2.75
C ILE A 20 6.44 -1.86 4.12
N PRO A 21 6.71 -1.04 5.14
CA PRO A 21 6.08 -1.22 6.44
C PRO A 21 4.57 -0.94 6.39
N VAL A 22 3.80 -1.56 7.29
CA VAL A 22 2.38 -1.22 7.50
C VAL A 22 2.34 -0.08 8.51
N PRO A 23 1.95 1.14 8.14
CA PRO A 23 1.87 2.24 9.08
C PRO A 23 0.79 1.95 10.11
N ASN A 24 1.11 2.19 11.39
CA ASN A 24 0.15 2.01 12.48
C ASN A 24 -1.03 2.98 12.39
N LEU A 25 -0.90 4.07 11.62
CA LEU A 25 -1.81 5.21 11.58
C LEU A 25 -3.15 4.93 10.89
N CYS A 26 -3.20 4.07 9.86
CA CYS A 26 -4.40 3.96 9.00
C CYS A 26 -5.19 2.68 9.31
N VAL A 27 -6.26 2.79 10.11
CA VAL A 27 -7.03 1.65 10.68
C VAL A 27 -7.55 0.68 9.62
N ILE A 28 -8.09 1.21 8.52
CA ILE A 28 -8.68 0.39 7.45
C ILE A 28 -7.59 -0.37 6.69
N CYS A 29 -6.46 0.28 6.41
CA CYS A 29 -5.31 -0.34 5.73
C CYS A 29 -4.63 -1.38 6.64
N LYS A 30 -4.45 -1.06 7.93
CA LYS A 30 -3.94 -1.99 8.95
C LYS A 30 -4.82 -3.23 9.12
N LYS A 31 -6.13 -3.09 8.91
CA LYS A 31 -7.04 -4.22 9.10
C LYS A 31 -6.84 -5.32 8.07
N HIS A 32 -6.30 -5.10 6.87
CA HIS A 32 -6.20 -6.13 5.81
C HIS A 32 -7.52 -6.92 5.52
N ASN A 33 -8.65 -6.51 6.12
CA ASN A 33 -9.84 -7.35 6.31
C ASN A 33 -11.11 -6.70 5.77
N THR A 34 -10.98 -5.89 4.73
CA THR A 34 -12.15 -5.63 3.90
C THR A 34 -12.16 -6.69 2.82
N ASN A 35 -13.25 -7.47 2.71
CA ASN A 35 -13.55 -8.32 1.55
C ASN A 35 -13.61 -7.53 0.22
N ASN A 36 -13.29 -6.23 0.26
CA ASN A 36 -13.17 -5.34 -0.85
C ASN A 36 -11.74 -5.35 -1.39
N PHE A 37 -11.56 -6.07 -2.50
CA PHE A 37 -10.33 -6.15 -3.27
C PHE A 37 -9.73 -4.77 -3.61
N MET A 38 -10.57 -3.80 -3.97
CA MET A 38 -10.10 -2.45 -4.36
C MET A 38 -9.46 -1.72 -3.18
N ASN A 39 -10.01 -1.82 -1.99
CA ASN A 39 -9.43 -1.20 -0.80
C ASN A 39 -8.04 -1.78 -0.47
N ASN A 40 -7.85 -3.08 -0.66
CA ASN A 40 -6.56 -3.72 -0.44
C ASN A 40 -5.52 -3.24 -1.46
N ILE A 41 -5.89 -3.09 -2.73
CA ILE A 41 -5.01 -2.51 -3.76
C ILE A 41 -4.65 -1.07 -3.40
N LEU A 42 -5.63 -0.23 -3.08
CA LEU A 42 -5.39 1.18 -2.74
C LEU A 42 -4.48 1.32 -1.52
N CYS A 43 -4.62 0.47 -0.51
CA CYS A 43 -3.75 0.46 0.67
C CYS A 43 -2.30 0.11 0.29
N LYS A 44 -2.10 -0.89 -0.57
CA LYS A 44 -0.75 -1.27 -1.05
C LYS A 44 -0.11 -0.16 -1.87
N LEU A 45 -0.87 0.45 -2.79
CA LEU A 45 -0.40 1.56 -3.62
C LEU A 45 -0.01 2.78 -2.78
N ASN A 46 -0.88 3.19 -1.86
CA ASN A 46 -0.62 4.34 -0.98
C ASN A 46 0.60 4.11 -0.09
N ARG A 47 0.77 2.89 0.42
CA ARG A 47 1.95 2.51 1.22
C ARG A 47 3.24 2.54 0.40
N ASN A 48 3.19 2.10 -0.86
CA ASN A 48 4.36 2.15 -1.74
C ASN A 48 4.75 3.58 -2.10
N ASP A 49 3.76 4.43 -2.41
CA ASP A 49 3.95 5.84 -2.78
C ASP A 49 4.63 6.63 -1.67
N GLN A 50 4.21 6.41 -0.42
CA GLN A 50 4.71 7.14 0.75
C GLN A 50 5.73 6.35 1.59
N ARG A 51 6.33 5.29 1.04
CA ARG A 51 7.21 4.36 1.79
C ARG A 51 8.44 5.05 2.41
N ASP A 52 8.87 6.16 1.80
CA ASP A 52 10.04 6.93 2.19
C ASP A 52 9.66 8.14 3.09
N ASP A 53 8.37 8.37 3.36
CA ASP A 53 7.84 9.48 4.18
C ASP A 53 6.97 8.95 5.35
N LEU A 54 7.60 8.17 6.24
CA LEU A 54 6.90 7.51 7.34
C LEU A 54 6.39 8.48 8.42
N ASP A 55 7.04 9.63 8.58
CA ASP A 55 6.69 10.64 9.58
C ASP A 55 5.45 11.45 9.18
N ASN A 56 5.20 11.61 7.87
CA ASN A 56 4.06 12.37 7.34
C ASN A 56 3.04 11.48 6.61
N PHE A 57 3.00 10.18 6.90
CA PHE A 57 2.12 9.25 6.21
C PHE A 57 0.65 9.70 6.25
N GLU A 58 0.09 10.00 5.08
CA GLU A 58 -1.28 10.41 4.88
C GLU A 58 -2.18 9.20 4.56
N CYS A 59 -3.22 9.03 5.38
CA CYS A 59 -4.16 7.93 5.21
C CYS A 59 -5.16 8.15 4.06
N HIS A 60 -5.34 9.38 3.56
CA HIS A 60 -6.34 9.77 2.57
C HIS A 60 -7.73 9.15 2.83
N ASN A 61 -8.16 8.18 2.02
CA ASN A 61 -9.44 7.47 2.14
C ASN A 61 -9.52 6.52 3.36
N PHE A 62 -8.44 6.37 4.12
CA PHE A 62 -8.36 5.52 5.31
C PHE A 62 -8.48 6.36 6.60
N VAL A 63 -9.16 5.83 7.62
CA VAL A 63 -9.32 6.51 8.92
C VAL A 63 -8.01 6.49 9.71
N LYS A 64 -7.58 7.66 10.18
CA LYS A 64 -6.44 7.84 11.10
C LYS A 64 -6.83 7.41 12.52
N ILE A 65 -5.93 6.75 13.25
CA ILE A 65 -6.07 6.47 14.69
C ILE A 65 -6.01 7.76 15.51
#